data_AF-A0A8X6URC5-F1
#
_entry.id   AF-A0A8X6URC5-F1
#
_cell.length_a   1.000
_cell.length_b   1.000
_cell.length_c   1.000
_cell.angle_alpha   90.00
_cell.angle_beta   90.00
_cell.angle_gamma   90.00
#
_symmetry.space_group_name_H-M   'P 1'
#
loop_
_entity.id
_entity.type
_entity.pdbx_description
1 polymer ?
#
loop_
_entity_poly.entity_id
_entity_poly.type
_entity_poly.pdbx_seq_one_letter_code
_entity_poly.pdbx_strand_id
1 'polypeptide(L)'
;MLGKNRFIDDICAHLKDFKLKLNLFAGQLAMNDLSHFPRLNSLPSVNEKKLKNYEEGMKKLHFEFESRFQDFSTIHVELDIFTMPFYLNCEAARSDLQLELIELHSNNHLK
;
A
#
# COMPACT_ATOMS: atom_id res chain seq x y z
N MET A 1 17.38 -13.43 -8.47
CA MET A 1 17.45 -12.54 -9.66
C MET A 1 16.68 -11.27 -9.32
N LEU A 2 17.37 -10.14 -9.13
CA LEU A 2 16.69 -8.83 -9.14
C LEU A 2 16.20 -8.60 -10.58
N GLY A 3 14.88 -8.57 -10.76
CA GLY A 3 14.23 -8.52 -12.06
C GLY A 3 14.43 -7.17 -12.74
N LYS A 4 15.04 -7.18 -13.92
CA LYS A 4 14.97 -6.09 -14.89
C LYS A 4 13.49 -5.90 -15.27
N ASN A 5 13.02 -4.65 -15.29
CA ASN A 5 11.63 -4.22 -15.59
C ASN A 5 10.59 -4.35 -14.46
N ARG A 6 10.86 -3.85 -13.25
CA ARG A 6 9.75 -3.36 -12.41
C ARG A 6 9.77 -1.85 -12.44
N PHE A 7 8.69 -1.25 -12.92
CA PHE A 7 8.53 0.19 -12.88
C PHE A 7 8.32 0.61 -11.40
N ILE A 8 8.57 1.88 -11.10
CA ILE A 8 8.55 2.39 -9.71
C ILE A 8 7.15 2.23 -9.09
N ASP A 9 6.11 2.32 -9.92
CA ASP A 9 4.72 2.05 -9.59
C ASP A 9 4.47 0.63 -9.05
N ASP A 10 5.03 -0.42 -9.66
CA ASP A 10 4.90 -1.80 -9.17
C ASP A 10 5.41 -1.92 -7.74
N ILE A 11 6.56 -1.30 -7.46
CA ILE A 11 7.18 -1.29 -6.14
C ILE A 11 6.29 -0.54 -5.15
N CYS A 12 5.73 0.59 -5.56
CA CYS A 12 4.84 1.40 -4.71
C CYS A 12 3.51 0.69 -4.44
N ALA A 13 2.93 0.02 -5.43
CA ALA A 13 1.72 -0.79 -5.28
C ALA A 13 1.93 -1.96 -4.32
N HIS A 14 3.02 -2.70 -4.47
CA HIS A 14 3.37 -3.79 -3.55
C HIS A 14 3.63 -3.29 -2.13
N LEU A 15 4.28 -2.13 -1.98
CA LEU A 15 4.51 -1.51 -0.68
C LEU A 15 3.18 -1.13 -0.02
N LYS A 16 2.27 -0.50 -0.76
CA LYS A 16 0.93 -0.12 -0.28
C LYS A 16 0.12 -1.35 0.15
N ASP A 17 0.08 -2.39 -0.68
CA ASP A 17 -0.59 -3.66 -0.37
C ASP A 17 -0.01 -4.33 0.88
N PHE A 18 1.32 -4.38 0.99
CA PHE A 18 1.99 -4.99 2.13
C PHE A 18 1.70 -4.24 3.44
N LYS A 19 1.79 -2.90 3.44
CA LYS A 19 1.45 -2.07 4.62
C LYS A 19 -0.01 -2.28 5.03
N LEU A 20 -0.94 -2.28 4.07
CA LEU A 20 -2.36 -2.53 4.35
C LEU A 20 -2.58 -3.91 4.99
N LYS A 21 -1.93 -4.95 4.48
CA LYS A 21 -1.98 -6.30 5.05
C LYS A 21 -1.45 -6.34 6.48
N LEU A 22 -0.33 -5.68 6.78
CA LEU A 22 0.19 -5.62 8.16
C LEU A 22 -0.80 -4.97 9.13
N ASN A 23 -1.43 -3.86 8.72
CA ASN A 23 -2.42 -3.18 9.54
C ASN A 23 -3.68 -4.05 9.75
N LEU A 24 -4.19 -4.67 8.69
CA LEU A 24 -5.31 -5.61 8.76
C LEU A 24 -5.01 -6.77 9.72
N PHE A 25 -3.85 -7.41 9.53
CA PHE A 25 -3.40 -8.55 10.33
C PHE A 25 -3.20 -8.19 11.81
N ALA A 26 -2.67 -7.00 12.11
CA ALA A 26 -2.58 -6.51 13.47
C ALA A 26 -3.98 -6.37 14.11
N GLY A 27 -4.94 -5.76 13.40
CA GLY A 27 -6.32 -5.62 13.88
C GLY A 27 -7.01 -6.97 14.11
N GLN A 28 -6.83 -7.91 13.20
CA GLN A 28 -7.38 -9.26 13.31
C GLN A 28 -6.82 -10.02 14.51
N LEU A 29 -5.49 -9.97 14.71
CA LEU A 29 -4.84 -10.59 15.88
C LEU A 29 -5.33 -9.98 17.19
N ALA A 30 -5.58 -8.67 17.26
CA ALA A 30 -6.13 -8.00 18.44
C ALA A 30 -7.57 -8.45 18.77
N MET A 31 -8.32 -8.87 17.75
CA MET A 31 -9.69 -9.38 17.88
C MET A 31 -9.78 -10.91 17.98
N ASN A 32 -8.63 -11.61 18.02
CA ASN A 32 -8.54 -13.06 17.88
C ASN A 32 -9.21 -13.61 16.60
N ASP A 33 -9.32 -12.78 15.55
CA ASP A 33 -9.71 -13.23 14.21
C ASP A 33 -8.49 -13.89 13.53
N LEU A 34 -8.60 -15.19 13.30
CA LEU A 34 -7.54 -16.00 12.70
C LEU A 34 -7.86 -16.43 11.26
N SER A 35 -8.87 -15.84 10.62
CA SER A 35 -9.32 -16.23 9.27
C SER A 35 -8.21 -16.22 8.21
N HIS A 36 -7.20 -15.35 8.35
CA HIS A 36 -6.05 -15.27 7.43
C HIS A 36 -4.78 -15.95 7.95
N PHE A 37 -4.87 -16.67 9.06
CA PHE A 37 -3.76 -17.43 9.65
C PHE A 37 -4.11 -18.91 9.75
N PRO A 38 -4.19 -19.67 8.63
CA PRO A 38 -4.71 -21.04 8.62
C PRO A 38 -4.06 -21.96 9.64
N ARG A 39 -2.74 -21.82 9.84
CA ARG A 39 -1.99 -22.64 10.79
C ARG A 39 -2.22 -22.26 12.26
N LEU A 40 -2.51 -21.00 12.56
CA LEU A 40 -2.91 -20.58 13.91
C LEU A 40 -4.36 -20.99 14.18
N ASN A 41 -5.23 -20.82 13.18
CA ASN A 41 -6.65 -21.16 13.24
C ASN A 41 -6.88 -22.68 13.39
N SER A 42 -5.97 -23.51 12.90
CA SER A 42 -6.06 -24.97 13.04
C SER A 42 -5.65 -25.49 14.43
N LEU A 43 -5.13 -24.64 15.32
CA LEU A 43 -4.73 -25.07 16.65
C LEU A 43 -5.96 -25.22 17.57
N PRO A 44 -6.02 -26.26 18.42
CA PRO A 44 -7.15 -26.48 19.32
C PRO A 44 -7.26 -25.38 20.40
N SER A 45 -6.17 -24.71 20.72
CA SER A 45 -6.15 -23.51 21.54
C SER A 45 -4.96 -22.64 21.12
N VAL A 46 -5.14 -21.32 21.23
CA VAL A 46 -4.10 -20.35 20.91
C VAL A 46 -3.75 -19.56 22.17
N ASN A 47 -2.46 -19.37 22.39
CA ASN A 47 -1.96 -18.65 23.55
C ASN A 47 -2.13 -17.14 23.32
N GLU A 48 -2.97 -16.48 24.11
CA GLU A 48 -3.26 -15.04 24.00
C GLU A 48 -2.00 -14.17 24.12
N LYS A 49 -1.04 -14.53 24.97
CA LYS A 49 0.24 -13.81 25.08
C LYS A 49 1.03 -13.90 23.78
N LYS A 50 0.98 -15.03 23.07
CA LYS A 50 1.62 -15.15 21.74
C LYS A 50 0.89 -14.30 20.71
N LEU A 51 -0.45 -14.30 20.71
CA LEU A 51 -1.23 -13.45 19.80
C LEU A 51 -0.91 -11.98 19.98
N LYS A 52 -0.83 -11.51 21.22
CA LYS A 52 -0.39 -10.14 21.53
C LYS A 52 1.02 -9.85 21.03
N ASN A 53 1.96 -10.77 21.19
CA ASN A 53 3.32 -10.59 20.64
C ASN A 53 3.32 -10.50 19.11
N TYR A 54 2.48 -11.28 18.43
CA TYR A 54 2.34 -11.22 16.97
C TYR A 54 1.70 -9.91 16.52
N GLU A 55 0.64 -9.47 17.19
CA GLU A 55 -0.01 -8.18 16.97
C GLU A 55 1.02 -7.04 17.11
N GLU A 56 1.76 -6.99 18.21
CA GLU A 56 2.81 -5.99 18.46
C GLU A 56 3.91 -6.03 17.39
N GLY A 57 4.31 -7.24 16.98
CA GLY A 57 5.26 -7.43 15.88
C GLY A 57 4.76 -6.86 14.55
N MET A 58 3.49 -7.09 14.21
CA MET A 58 2.86 -6.56 13.00
C MET A 58 2.79 -5.03 13.05
N LYS A 59 2.37 -4.44 14.19
CA LYS A 59 2.33 -2.99 14.39
C LYS A 59 3.71 -2.35 14.27
N LYS A 60 4.73 -2.97 14.87
CA LYS A 60 6.11 -2.49 14.77
C LYS A 60 6.60 -2.54 13.33
N LEU A 61 6.37 -3.66 12.63
CA LEU A 61 6.78 -3.78 11.23
C LEU A 61 6.05 -2.77 10.34
N HIS A 62 4.75 -2.56 10.56
CA HIS A 62 3.98 -1.54 9.86
C HIS A 62 4.59 -0.14 10.06
N PHE A 63 4.91 0.22 11.31
CA PHE A 63 5.53 1.49 11.64
C PHE A 63 6.90 1.68 10.96
N GLU A 64 7.76 0.67 11.00
CA GLU A 64 9.07 0.71 10.34
C GLU A 64 8.93 0.91 8.82
N PHE A 65 7.92 0.29 8.20
CA PHE A 65 7.63 0.49 6.78
C PHE A 65 7.09 1.89 6.49
N GLU A 66 6.17 2.42 7.30
CA GLU A 66 5.72 3.81 7.14
C GLU A 66 6.87 4.81 7.28
N SER A 67 7.73 4.63 8.29
CA SER A 67 8.87 5.52 8.51
C SER A 67 9.92 5.41 7.41
N ARG A 68 10.30 4.20 7.00
CA ARG A 68 11.35 3.98 5.99
C ARG A 68 10.94 4.45 4.61
N PHE A 69 9.66 4.38 4.28
CA PHE A 69 9.13 4.73 2.97
C PHE A 69 8.26 5.98 3.00
N GLN A 70 8.43 6.83 4.01
CA GLN A 70 7.67 8.08 4.15
C GLN A 70 7.86 8.98 2.92
N ASP A 71 9.06 9.02 2.33
CA ASP A 71 9.33 9.83 1.14
C ASP A 71 8.45 9.42 -0.06
N PHE A 72 8.08 8.13 -0.18
CA PHE A 72 7.18 7.65 -1.23
C PHE A 72 5.76 8.21 -1.08
N SER A 73 5.34 8.56 0.13
CA SER A 73 4.05 9.23 0.34
C SER A 73 4.04 10.65 -0.23
N THR A 74 5.20 11.31 -0.27
CA THR A 74 5.33 12.68 -0.79
C THR A 74 5.31 12.76 -2.31
N ILE A 75 5.62 11.66 -3.00
CA ILE A 75 5.57 11.54 -4.46
C ILE A 75 4.35 10.75 -4.95
N HIS A 76 3.40 10.41 -4.05
CA HIS A 76 2.29 9.51 -4.40
C HIS A 76 1.40 10.11 -5.49
N VAL A 77 1.18 11.43 -5.45
CA VAL A 77 0.40 12.14 -6.47
C VAL A 77 1.10 12.07 -7.83
N GLU A 78 2.41 12.28 -7.88
CA GLU A 78 3.20 12.16 -9.10
C GLU A 78 3.21 10.72 -9.66
N LEU A 79 3.25 9.71 -8.78
CA LEU A 79 3.16 8.31 -9.17
C LEU A 79 1.76 7.94 -9.68
N ASP A 80 0.71 8.48 -9.06
CA ASP A 80 -0.66 8.28 -9.53
C ASP A 80 -0.83 8.93 -10.91
N ILE A 81 -0.23 10.11 -11.14
CA ILE A 81 -0.21 10.79 -12.46
C ILE A 81 0.49 9.91 -13.50
N PHE A 82 1.60 9.29 -13.13
CA PHE A 82 2.33 8.39 -14.03
C PHE A 82 1.55 7.11 -14.36
N THR A 83 0.84 6.53 -13.39
CA THR A 83 0.19 5.22 -13.53
C THR A 83 -1.22 5.29 -14.09
N MET A 84 -1.98 6.31 -13.70
CA MET A 84 -3.38 6.48 -14.04
C MET A 84 -3.67 7.91 -14.51
N PRO A 85 -2.93 8.42 -15.50
CA PRO A 85 -3.02 9.83 -15.89
C PRO A 85 -4.46 10.24 -16.19
N PHE A 86 -5.24 9.39 -16.87
CA PHE A 86 -6.61 9.64 -17.32
C PHE A 86 -7.70 9.58 -16.24
N TYR A 87 -7.40 9.08 -15.04
CA TYR A 87 -8.40 8.81 -14.00
C TYR A 87 -8.26 9.73 -12.78
N LEU A 88 -7.36 10.71 -12.85
CA LEU A 88 -7.12 11.64 -11.77
C LEU A 88 -7.95 12.91 -11.86
N ASN A 89 -8.24 13.50 -10.71
CA ASN A 89 -8.84 14.82 -10.65
C ASN A 89 -7.77 15.88 -10.98
N CYS A 90 -7.86 16.49 -12.17
CA CYS A 90 -6.95 17.55 -12.61
C CYS A 90 -6.92 18.74 -11.64
N GLU A 91 -8.03 19.06 -10.96
CA GLU A 91 -8.10 20.17 -10.01
C GLU A 91 -7.32 19.89 -8.72
N ALA A 92 -7.13 18.61 -8.37
CA ALA A 92 -6.36 18.18 -7.21
C ALA A 92 -4.86 18.01 -7.49
N ALA A 93 -4.45 18.07 -8.75
CA ALA A 93 -3.05 17.99 -9.15
C ALA A 93 -2.31 19.32 -8.87
N ARG A 94 -0.98 19.26 -8.87
CA ARG A 94 -0.13 20.46 -8.75
C ARG A 94 -0.42 21.43 -9.90
N SER A 95 -0.44 22.73 -9.60
CA SER A 95 -0.83 23.79 -10.56
C SER A 95 -0.03 23.78 -11.85
N ASP A 96 1.24 23.36 -11.81
CA ASP A 96 2.12 23.24 -12.97
C ASP A 96 1.73 22.10 -13.91
N LEU A 97 0.97 21.10 -13.45
CA LEU A 97 0.57 19.92 -14.21
C LEU A 97 -0.90 19.94 -14.67
N GLN A 98 -1.74 20.84 -14.13
CA GLN A 98 -3.19 20.78 -14.36
C GLN A 98 -3.57 20.95 -15.84
N LEU A 99 -2.92 21.88 -16.56
CA LEU A 99 -3.18 22.11 -17.97
C LEU A 99 -2.72 20.94 -18.85
N GLU A 100 -1.53 20.40 -18.57
CA GLU A 100 -1.00 19.23 -19.27
C GLU A 100 -1.89 17.99 -19.08
N LEU A 101 -2.44 17.80 -17.87
CA LEU A 101 -3.39 16.73 -17.59
C LEU A 101 -4.70 16.89 -18.35
N ILE A 102 -5.25 18.11 -18.45
CA ILE A 102 -6.47 18.39 -19.22
C ILE A 102 -6.26 18.10 -20.72
N GLU A 103 -5.12 18.52 -21.27
CA GLU A 103 -4.74 18.22 -22.66
C GLU A 103 -4.60 16.72 -22.89
N LEU A 104 -3.88 16.03 -22.00
CA LEU A 104 -3.71 14.59 -22.04
C LEU A 104 -5.07 13.87 -22.00
N HIS A 105 -5.96 14.26 -21.08
CA HIS A 105 -7.30 13.68 -20.94
C HIS A 105 -8.19 13.88 -22.16
N SER A 106 -7.99 14.96 -22.90
CA SER A 106 -8.76 15.26 -24.11
C SER A 106 -8.26 14.47 -25.32
N ASN A 107 -7.08 13.85 -25.23
CA ASN A 107 -6.47 13.10 -26.31
C ASN A 107 -7.03 11.66 -26.39
N ASN A 108 -8.07 11.47 -27.21
CA ASN A 108 -8.70 10.17 -27.43
C ASN A 108 -7.81 9.15 -28.18
N HIS A 109 -6.68 9.57 -28.74
CA HIS A 109 -5.73 8.65 -29.38
C HIS A 109 -4.76 7.99 -28.38
N LEU A 110 -4.61 8.59 -27.19
CA LEU A 110 -3.72 8.10 -26.12
C LEU A 110 -4.46 7.36 -25.00
N LYS A 111 -5.80 7.39 -25.00
CA LYS A 111 -6.66 6.71 -24.02
C LYS A 111 -6.77 5.21 -24.25
#